data_AF-A0A961V344-F1
#
_entry.id   AF-A0A961V344-F1
#
_cell.length_a   1.000
_cell.length_b   1.000
_cell.length_c   1.000
_cell.angle_alpha   90.00
_cell.angle_beta   90.00
_cell.angle_gamma   90.00
#
_symmetry.space_group_name_H-M   'P 1'
#
loop_
_entity.id
_entity.type
_entity.pdbx_description
1 polymer ?
#
loop_
_entity_poly.entity_id
_entity_poly.type
_entity_poly.pdbx_seq_one_letter_code
_entity_poly.pdbx_strand_id
1 'polypeptide(L)'
;MLDRLRNGTVSYWAIIAIAFAVFTAILFLLGKDYGYESGSYYSNTANSYEQAQKTFYEDCVVSGLTGKELIQCLEKKIETAREPQRAEEDLRAQKEMSRWALWLLIATTILSALALGVAAIGVIFVKRTLDANVKAVEAAEKQISLGGRPWLAVEPTLSGEVIVKDGSIKIPIRLVFRNTGHAPAIHVVPEMQIIADAARAMDVTREMQPIVRAKQIAFRSHPDRDIAGRAVFPGQDASDQAVVMTLRPIDIGERESVWPALVGIVTYDSPVDDSHHQTGFVAYVFDPHPSRPHGRYPIKMNEGEIVTDRYRIETGLITGIVD
;
A
#
# COMPACT_ATOMS: atom_id res chain seq x y z
N MET A 1 -17.68 -22.87 5.52
CA MET A 1 -18.30 -22.79 4.17
C MET A 1 -18.12 -21.39 3.56
N LEU A 2 -18.37 -20.31 4.32
CA LEU A 2 -18.10 -18.93 3.92
C LEU A 2 -16.63 -18.64 3.55
N ASP A 3 -15.65 -19.24 4.25
CA ASP A 3 -14.24 -19.06 3.89
C ASP A 3 -13.86 -19.70 2.54
N ARG A 4 -14.55 -20.77 2.13
CA ARG A 4 -14.35 -21.37 0.79
C ARG A 4 -14.95 -20.51 -0.33
N LEU A 5 -16.01 -19.77 -0.04
CA LEU A 5 -16.55 -18.75 -0.94
C LEU A 5 -15.60 -17.54 -1.04
N ARG A 6 -15.00 -17.15 0.09
CA ARG A 6 -14.04 -16.04 0.16
C ARG A 6 -12.69 -16.36 -0.49
N ASN A 7 -12.24 -17.62 -0.45
CA ASN A 7 -10.97 -18.06 -1.02
C ASN A 7 -11.02 -18.32 -2.55
N GLY A 8 -12.11 -18.00 -3.24
CA GLY A 8 -12.21 -18.09 -4.71
C GLY A 8 -12.23 -19.51 -5.30
N THR A 9 -12.14 -20.56 -4.47
CA THR A 9 -12.14 -21.96 -4.94
C THR A 9 -13.52 -22.38 -5.42
N VAL A 10 -14.59 -21.93 -4.75
CA VAL A 10 -15.97 -22.23 -5.16
C VAL A 10 -16.35 -21.50 -6.46
N SER A 11 -15.83 -20.28 -6.68
CA SER A 11 -16.13 -19.54 -7.91
C SER A 11 -15.55 -20.21 -9.15
N TYR A 12 -14.38 -20.86 -9.06
CA TYR A 12 -13.78 -21.54 -10.21
C TYR A 12 -14.64 -22.74 -10.69
N TRP A 13 -15.08 -23.59 -9.75
CA TRP A 13 -15.94 -24.72 -10.08
C TRP A 13 -17.32 -24.30 -10.60
N ALA A 14 -17.88 -23.20 -10.07
CA ALA A 14 -19.12 -22.64 -10.59
C ALA A 14 -18.97 -22.15 -12.03
N ILE A 15 -17.86 -21.49 -12.38
CA ILE A 15 -17.58 -21.05 -13.76
C ILE A 15 -17.47 -22.25 -14.70
N ILE A 16 -16.74 -23.31 -14.30
CA ILE A 16 -16.64 -24.54 -15.10
C ILE A 16 -18.02 -25.17 -15.30
N ALA A 17 -18.82 -25.29 -14.24
CA ALA A 17 -20.15 -25.90 -14.32
C ALA A 17 -21.09 -25.12 -15.25
N ILE A 18 -21.07 -23.78 -15.16
CA ILE A 18 -21.86 -22.92 -16.05
C ILE A 18 -21.39 -23.05 -17.51
N ALA A 19 -20.07 -23.03 -17.75
CA ALA A 19 -19.53 -23.20 -19.10
C ALA A 19 -19.92 -24.56 -19.71
N PHE A 20 -19.86 -25.63 -18.92
CA PHE A 20 -20.28 -26.97 -19.35
C PHE A 20 -21.79 -27.05 -19.63
N ALA A 21 -22.62 -26.43 -18.79
CA ALA A 21 -24.06 -26.36 -18.99
C ALA A 21 -24.42 -25.60 -20.28
N VAL A 22 -23.79 -24.44 -20.52
CA VAL A 22 -23.99 -23.66 -21.75
C VAL A 22 -23.53 -24.45 -22.98
N PHE A 23 -22.36 -25.09 -22.92
CA PHE A 23 -21.87 -25.93 -24.01
C PHE A 23 -22.82 -27.09 -24.34
N THR A 24 -23.33 -27.78 -23.32
CA THR A 24 -24.28 -28.88 -23.47
C THR A 24 -25.61 -28.39 -24.06
N ALA A 25 -26.11 -27.22 -23.62
CA ALA A 25 -27.32 -26.61 -24.17
C ALA A 25 -27.15 -26.24 -25.65
N ILE A 26 -25.99 -25.69 -26.04
CA ILE A 26 -25.68 -25.37 -27.44
C ILE A 26 -25.66 -26.65 -28.30
N LEU A 27 -24.97 -27.71 -27.85
CA LEU A 27 -24.95 -28.99 -28.56
C LEU A 27 -26.34 -29.59 -28.73
N PHE A 28 -27.18 -29.51 -27.70
CA PHE A 28 -28.55 -30.01 -27.74
C PHE A 28 -29.41 -29.25 -28.76
N LEU A 29 -29.32 -27.91 -28.79
CA LEU A 29 -30.06 -27.08 -29.75
C LEU A 29 -29.62 -27.36 -31.20
N LEU A 30 -28.31 -27.48 -31.44
CA LEU A 30 -27.77 -27.83 -32.75
C LEU A 30 -28.23 -29.22 -33.21
N GLY A 31 -28.22 -30.20 -32.30
CA GLY A 31 -28.66 -31.56 -32.60
C GLY A 31 -30.15 -31.64 -32.97
N LYS A 32 -31.00 -30.86 -32.28
CA LYS A 32 -32.45 -30.84 -32.55
C LYS A 32 -32.77 -30.31 -33.96
N ASP A 33 -32.15 -29.21 -34.36
CA ASP A 33 -32.44 -28.59 -35.65
C ASP A 33 -31.90 -29.44 -36.81
N TYR A 34 -30.71 -30.03 -36.65
CA TYR A 34 -30.17 -30.99 -37.62
C TYR A 34 -31.07 -32.23 -37.77
N GLY A 35 -31.57 -32.76 -36.66
CA GLY A 35 -32.47 -33.92 -36.67
C GLY A 35 -33.80 -33.66 -37.39
N TYR A 36 -34.41 -32.48 -37.17
CA TYR A 36 -35.67 -32.11 -37.79
C TYR A 36 -35.56 -31.91 -39.30
N GLU A 37 -34.48 -31.25 -39.74
CA GLU A 37 -34.24 -31.00 -41.16
C GLU A 37 -33.92 -32.31 -41.91
N SER A 38 -33.11 -33.19 -41.30
CA SER A 38 -32.85 -34.53 -41.84
C SER A 38 -34.15 -35.34 -41.99
N GLY A 39 -35.01 -35.35 -40.97
CA GLY A 39 -36.26 -36.10 -41.00
C GLY A 39 -37.24 -35.63 -42.08
N SER A 40 -37.45 -34.31 -42.22
CA SER A 40 -38.36 -33.78 -43.25
C SER A 40 -37.84 -34.01 -44.67
N TYR A 41 -36.51 -34.00 -44.86
CA TYR A 41 -35.89 -34.28 -46.15
C TYR A 41 -36.16 -35.70 -46.66
N TYR A 42 -35.99 -36.72 -45.81
CA TYR A 42 -36.27 -38.11 -46.17
C TYR A 42 -37.74 -38.32 -46.56
N SER A 43 -38.67 -37.65 -45.88
CA SER A 43 -40.10 -37.70 -46.21
C SER A 43 -40.41 -37.06 -47.56
N ASN A 44 -39.88 -35.86 -47.83
CA ASN A 44 -40.12 -35.16 -49.09
C ASN A 44 -39.49 -35.87 -50.29
N THR A 45 -38.28 -36.42 -50.15
CA THR A 45 -37.66 -37.22 -51.22
C THR A 45 -38.48 -38.47 -51.51
N ALA A 46 -38.93 -39.20 -50.50
CA ALA A 46 -39.79 -40.37 -50.69
C ALA A 46 -41.08 -40.02 -51.47
N ASN A 47 -41.76 -38.93 -51.10
CA ASN A 47 -42.97 -38.47 -51.79
C ASN A 47 -42.70 -38.03 -53.24
N SER A 48 -41.58 -37.34 -53.49
CA SER A 48 -41.18 -36.92 -54.83
C SER A 48 -40.84 -38.11 -55.73
N TYR A 49 -40.22 -39.17 -55.21
CA TYR A 49 -40.00 -40.41 -55.94
C TYR A 49 -41.34 -41.08 -56.32
N GLU A 50 -42.30 -41.10 -55.41
CA GLU A 50 -43.63 -41.66 -55.68
C GLU A 50 -44.38 -40.84 -56.76
N GLN A 51 -44.33 -39.51 -56.68
CA GLN A 51 -44.99 -38.64 -57.65
C GLN A 51 -44.32 -38.74 -59.03
N ALA A 52 -42.98 -38.82 -59.08
CA ALA A 52 -42.25 -39.02 -60.32
C ALA A 52 -42.60 -40.36 -60.99
N GLN A 53 -42.78 -41.44 -60.21
CA GLN A 53 -43.25 -42.72 -60.75
C GLN A 53 -44.66 -42.63 -61.34
N LYS A 54 -45.58 -41.93 -60.67
CA LYS A 54 -46.95 -41.73 -61.18
C LYS A 54 -46.97 -40.96 -62.49
N THR A 55 -46.28 -39.81 -62.54
CA THR A 55 -46.20 -39.00 -63.77
C THR A 55 -45.49 -39.75 -64.89
N PHE A 56 -44.47 -40.55 -64.59
CA PHE A 56 -43.83 -41.42 -65.57
C PHE A 56 -44.81 -42.45 -66.16
N TYR A 57 -45.57 -43.12 -65.30
CA TYR A 57 -46.56 -44.11 -65.72
C TYR A 57 -47.66 -43.48 -66.59
N GLU A 58 -48.20 -42.35 -66.17
CA GLU A 58 -49.24 -41.61 -66.90
C GLU A 58 -48.72 -41.11 -68.27
N ASP A 59 -47.56 -40.46 -68.31
CA ASP A 59 -47.08 -39.84 -69.55
C ASP A 59 -46.55 -40.86 -70.57
N CYS A 60 -45.82 -41.88 -70.13
CA CYS A 60 -45.13 -42.81 -71.05
C CYS A 60 -45.89 -44.13 -71.28
N VAL A 61 -46.60 -44.67 -70.27
CA VAL A 61 -47.25 -46.00 -70.38
C VAL A 61 -48.68 -45.87 -70.89
N VAL A 62 -49.47 -44.93 -70.36
CA VAL A 62 -50.89 -44.77 -70.72
C VAL A 62 -51.06 -44.21 -72.15
N SER A 63 -50.09 -43.44 -72.64
CA SER A 63 -50.09 -42.89 -74.00
C SER A 63 -49.94 -43.95 -75.12
N GLY A 64 -49.77 -45.24 -74.78
CA GLY A 64 -49.76 -46.34 -75.75
C GLY A 64 -48.49 -46.44 -76.62
N LEU A 65 -47.38 -45.86 -76.17
CA LEU A 65 -46.09 -45.91 -76.87
C LEU A 65 -45.54 -47.34 -76.88
N THR A 66 -45.11 -47.84 -78.04
CA THR A 66 -44.56 -49.21 -78.17
C THR A 66 -43.10 -49.21 -78.62
N GLY A 67 -42.29 -50.09 -78.02
CA GLY A 67 -40.90 -50.33 -78.44
C GLY A 67 -39.97 -49.14 -78.23
N LYS A 68 -39.44 -48.59 -79.33
CA LYS A 68 -38.35 -47.59 -79.32
C LYS A 68 -38.80 -46.23 -78.76
N GLU A 69 -40.05 -45.83 -78.99
CA GLU A 69 -40.59 -44.56 -78.50
C GLU A 69 -40.77 -44.56 -76.98
N LEU A 70 -41.10 -45.71 -76.39
CA LEU A 70 -41.16 -45.88 -74.94
C LEU A 70 -39.77 -45.70 -74.31
N ILE A 71 -38.72 -46.28 -74.92
CA ILE A 71 -37.34 -46.13 -74.45
C ILE A 71 -36.90 -44.67 -74.52
N GLN A 72 -37.23 -43.96 -75.60
CA GLN A 72 -36.92 -42.53 -75.71
C GLN A 72 -37.69 -41.66 -74.72
N CYS A 73 -38.97 -41.96 -74.45
CA CYS A 73 -39.75 -41.30 -73.40
C CYS A 73 -39.10 -41.51 -72.03
N LEU A 74 -38.70 -42.75 -71.72
CA LEU A 74 -38.01 -43.11 -70.50
C LEU A 74 -36.66 -42.39 -70.36
N GLU A 75 -35.82 -42.42 -71.39
CA GLU A 75 -34.50 -41.77 -71.37
C GLU A 75 -34.65 -40.25 -71.17
N LYS A 76 -35.55 -39.61 -71.92
CA LYS A 76 -35.80 -38.17 -71.79
C LYS A 76 -36.34 -37.80 -70.42
N LYS A 77 -37.26 -38.59 -69.85
CA LYS A 77 -37.80 -38.35 -68.50
C LYS A 77 -36.75 -38.61 -67.42
N ILE A 78 -35.88 -39.62 -67.57
CA ILE A 78 -34.75 -39.86 -66.65
C ILE A 78 -33.77 -38.69 -66.70
N GLU A 79 -33.39 -38.22 -67.88
CA GLU A 79 -32.47 -37.10 -68.06
C GLU A 79 -33.06 -35.80 -67.50
N THR A 80 -34.31 -35.49 -67.85
CA THR A 80 -35.05 -34.32 -67.35
C THR A 80 -35.29 -34.39 -65.84
N ALA A 81 -35.46 -35.59 -65.26
CA ALA A 81 -35.57 -35.75 -63.80
C ALA A 81 -34.22 -35.58 -63.08
N ARG A 82 -33.10 -35.81 -63.77
CA ARG A 82 -31.76 -35.78 -63.19
C ARG A 82 -31.13 -34.38 -63.15
N GLU A 83 -31.43 -33.52 -64.13
CA GLU A 83 -30.96 -32.13 -64.15
C GLU A 83 -31.41 -31.28 -62.93
N PRO A 84 -32.69 -31.25 -62.54
CA PRO A 84 -33.13 -30.49 -61.37
C PRO A 84 -32.55 -31.05 -60.08
N GLN A 85 -32.40 -32.38 -59.97
CA GLN A 85 -31.74 -33.00 -58.81
C GLN A 85 -30.29 -32.52 -58.64
N ARG A 86 -29.52 -32.44 -59.72
CA ARG A 86 -28.13 -31.94 -59.65
C ARG A 86 -28.05 -30.47 -59.25
N ALA A 87 -28.93 -29.63 -59.81
CA ALA A 87 -28.96 -28.21 -59.47
C ALA A 87 -29.40 -27.98 -58.01
N GLU A 88 -30.32 -28.79 -57.50
CA GLU A 88 -30.74 -28.76 -56.10
C GLU A 88 -29.67 -29.29 -55.14
N GLU A 89 -28.95 -30.35 -55.51
CA GLU A 89 -27.84 -30.90 -54.72
C GLU A 89 -26.71 -29.89 -54.53
N ASP A 90 -26.30 -29.17 -55.59
CA ASP A 90 -25.24 -28.16 -55.47
C ASP A 90 -25.69 -26.94 -54.67
N LEU A 91 -26.89 -26.41 -54.95
CA LEU A 91 -27.46 -25.31 -54.17
C LEU A 91 -27.62 -25.68 -52.69
N ARG A 92 -27.92 -26.94 -52.41
CA ARG A 92 -28.00 -27.46 -51.04
C ARG A 92 -26.62 -27.55 -50.39
N ALA A 93 -25.62 -28.09 -51.09
CA ALA A 93 -24.25 -28.14 -50.57
C ALA A 93 -23.75 -26.73 -50.22
N GLN A 94 -24.06 -25.72 -51.04
CA GLN A 94 -23.70 -24.33 -50.75
C GLN A 94 -24.46 -23.74 -49.54
N LYS A 95 -25.75 -24.03 -49.40
CA LYS A 95 -26.55 -23.62 -48.23
C LYS A 95 -26.06 -24.30 -46.94
N GLU A 96 -25.67 -25.56 -47.03
CA GLU A 96 -25.14 -26.30 -45.90
C GLU A 96 -23.77 -25.76 -45.49
N MET A 97 -22.87 -25.52 -46.44
CA MET A 97 -21.57 -24.90 -46.16
C MET A 97 -21.70 -23.52 -45.52
N SER A 98 -22.61 -22.67 -46.01
CA SER A 98 -22.82 -21.33 -45.43
C SER A 98 -23.42 -21.39 -44.01
N ARG A 99 -24.32 -22.34 -43.72
CA ARG A 99 -24.83 -22.56 -42.36
C ARG A 99 -23.74 -23.04 -41.40
N TRP A 100 -22.91 -24.00 -41.83
CA TRP A 100 -21.77 -24.46 -41.02
C TRP A 100 -20.78 -23.32 -40.75
N ALA A 101 -20.45 -22.52 -41.76
CA ALA A 101 -19.57 -21.37 -41.61
C ALA A 101 -20.13 -20.34 -40.62
N LEU A 102 -21.43 -20.04 -40.68
CA LEU A 102 -22.09 -19.13 -39.75
C LEU A 102 -22.01 -19.66 -38.31
N TRP A 103 -22.27 -20.94 -38.09
CA TRP A 103 -22.18 -21.56 -36.76
C TRP A 103 -20.76 -21.55 -36.20
N LEU A 104 -19.75 -21.83 -37.04
CA LEU A 104 -18.35 -21.74 -36.64
C LEU A 104 -17.96 -20.31 -36.26
N LEU A 105 -18.45 -19.31 -36.99
CA LEU A 105 -18.21 -17.90 -36.67
C LEU A 105 -18.82 -17.54 -35.31
N ILE A 106 -20.06 -17.95 -35.03
CA ILE A 106 -20.70 -17.69 -33.74
C ILE A 106 -19.94 -18.39 -32.60
N ALA A 107 -19.58 -19.66 -32.78
CA ALA A 107 -18.87 -20.43 -31.76
C ALA A 107 -17.49 -19.84 -31.44
N THR A 108 -16.71 -19.48 -32.46
CA THR A 108 -15.38 -18.85 -32.29
C THR A 108 -15.49 -17.46 -31.65
N THR A 109 -16.52 -16.69 -31.99
CA THR A 109 -16.80 -15.38 -31.36
C THR A 109 -17.09 -15.52 -29.87
N ILE A 110 -17.96 -16.46 -29.49
CA ILE A 110 -18.29 -16.73 -28.08
C ILE A 110 -17.06 -17.19 -27.31
N LEU A 111 -16.28 -18.12 -27.88
CA LEU A 111 -15.08 -18.64 -27.23
C LEU A 111 -14.03 -17.53 -27.02
N SER A 112 -13.86 -16.65 -28.01
CA SER A 112 -12.94 -15.50 -27.92
C SER A 112 -13.39 -14.50 -26.85
N ALA A 113 -14.70 -14.22 -26.77
CA ALA A 113 -15.25 -13.35 -25.74
C ALA A 113 -15.05 -13.93 -24.32
N LEU A 114 -15.25 -15.24 -24.15
CA LEU A 114 -15.00 -15.92 -22.88
C LEU A 114 -13.52 -15.88 -22.49
N ALA A 115 -12.61 -16.14 -23.44
CA ALA A 115 -11.17 -16.07 -23.20
C ALA A 115 -10.74 -14.66 -22.76
N LEU A 116 -11.25 -13.62 -23.43
CA LEU A 116 -11.02 -12.22 -23.04
C LEU A 116 -11.58 -11.91 -21.65
N GLY A 117 -12.76 -12.43 -21.31
CA GLY A 117 -13.36 -12.27 -19.99
C GLY A 117 -12.49 -12.88 -18.88
N VAL A 118 -12.01 -14.10 -19.08
CA VAL A 118 -11.10 -14.78 -18.12
C VAL A 118 -9.78 -14.01 -17.98
N ALA A 119 -9.19 -13.54 -19.09
CA ALA A 119 -7.97 -12.74 -19.06
C ALA A 119 -8.17 -11.42 -18.28
N ALA A 120 -9.28 -10.72 -18.49
CA ALA A 120 -9.61 -9.49 -17.78
C ALA A 120 -9.75 -9.72 -16.26
N ILE A 121 -10.42 -10.80 -15.85
CA ILE A 121 -10.53 -11.20 -14.43
C ILE A 121 -9.14 -11.49 -13.85
N GLY A 122 -8.27 -12.19 -14.59
CA GLY A 122 -6.90 -12.46 -14.18
C GLY A 122 -6.10 -11.19 -13.92
N VAL A 123 -6.17 -10.22 -14.83
CA VAL A 123 -5.50 -8.91 -14.68
C VAL A 123 -5.99 -8.17 -13.43
N ILE A 124 -7.30 -8.17 -13.17
CA ILE A 124 -7.87 -7.54 -11.96
C ILE A 124 -7.33 -8.20 -10.69
N PHE A 125 -7.20 -9.53 -10.67
CA PHE A 125 -6.68 -10.26 -9.51
C PHE A 125 -5.19 -9.96 -9.27
N VAL A 126 -4.38 -9.92 -10.33
CA VAL A 126 -2.96 -9.54 -10.24
C VAL A 126 -2.81 -8.12 -9.71
N LYS A 127 -3.60 -7.16 -10.21
CA LYS A 127 -3.60 -5.78 -9.71
C LYS A 127 -3.88 -5.71 -8.21
N ARG A 128 -4.95 -6.38 -7.74
CA ARG A 128 -5.31 -6.41 -6.32
C ARG A 128 -4.22 -7.04 -5.44
N THR A 129 -3.55 -8.07 -5.96
CA THR A 129 -2.43 -8.72 -5.27
C THR A 129 -1.24 -7.78 -5.16
N LEU A 130 -0.92 -7.05 -6.23
CA LEU A 130 0.15 -6.05 -6.22
C LEU A 130 -0.14 -4.93 -5.22
N ASP A 131 -1.36 -4.39 -5.20
CA ASP A 131 -1.77 -3.33 -4.25
C ASP A 131 -1.64 -3.81 -2.79
N ALA A 132 -2.00 -5.07 -2.51
CA ALA A 132 -1.86 -5.65 -1.18
C ALA A 132 -0.37 -5.83 -0.79
N ASN A 133 0.48 -6.25 -1.73
CA ASN A 133 1.91 -6.37 -1.50
C ASN A 133 2.56 -5.01 -1.25
N VAL A 134 2.18 -3.97 -1.99
CA VAL A 134 2.68 -2.60 -1.75
C VAL A 134 2.37 -2.15 -0.32
N LYS A 135 1.11 -2.32 0.12
CA LYS A 135 0.71 -1.97 1.49
C LYS A 135 1.44 -2.80 2.55
N ALA A 136 1.70 -4.09 2.27
CA ALA A 136 2.45 -4.95 3.18
C ALA A 136 3.92 -4.52 3.29
N VAL A 137 4.54 -4.14 2.17
CA VAL A 137 5.92 -3.61 2.15
C VAL A 137 5.99 -2.27 2.89
N GLU A 138 5.06 -1.36 2.66
CA GLU A 138 4.98 -0.08 3.37
C GLU A 138 4.80 -0.27 4.88
N ALA A 139 3.95 -1.21 5.29
CA ALA A 139 3.79 -1.56 6.70
C ALA A 139 5.06 -2.17 7.31
N ALA A 140 5.76 -3.03 6.57
CA ALA A 140 7.02 -3.63 6.99
C ALA A 140 8.14 -2.58 7.10
N GLU A 141 8.22 -1.66 6.13
CA GLU A 141 9.16 -0.53 6.16
C GLU A 141 8.91 0.36 7.38
N LYS A 142 7.64 0.66 7.69
CA LYS A 142 7.27 1.40 8.90
C LYS A 142 7.65 0.65 10.18
N GLN A 143 7.53 -0.67 10.20
CA GLN A 143 7.95 -1.47 11.35
C GLN A 143 9.48 -1.50 11.51
N ILE A 144 10.22 -1.62 10.41
CA ILE A 144 11.69 -1.60 10.41
C ILE A 144 12.19 -0.21 10.83
N SER A 145 11.59 0.87 10.33
CA SER A 145 11.97 2.22 10.75
C SER A 145 11.66 2.47 12.22
N LEU A 146 10.53 1.96 12.75
CA LEU A 146 10.24 2.06 14.19
C LEU A 146 11.21 1.24 15.06
N GLY A 147 11.57 0.03 14.64
CA GLY A 147 12.50 -0.84 15.39
C GLY A 147 13.97 -0.43 15.27
N GLY A 148 14.34 0.21 14.17
CA GLY A 148 15.70 0.70 13.89
C GLY A 148 15.96 2.13 14.36
N ARG A 149 15.04 2.77 15.08
CA ARG A 149 15.23 4.17 15.52
C ARG A 149 16.33 4.29 16.59
N PRO A 150 17.21 5.31 16.50
CA PRO A 150 17.97 5.77 17.65
C PRO A 150 17.02 6.42 18.66
N TRP A 151 17.21 6.16 19.95
CA TRP A 151 16.46 6.80 21.02
C TRP A 151 17.45 7.43 22.00
N LEU A 152 17.63 8.74 21.92
CA LEU A 152 18.57 9.45 22.78
C LEU A 152 17.92 9.90 24.09
N ALA A 153 18.35 9.31 25.21
CA ALA A 153 18.12 9.89 26.52
C ALA A 153 19.16 10.99 26.77
N VAL A 154 18.70 12.13 27.29
CA VAL A 154 19.55 13.30 27.58
C VAL A 154 19.55 13.54 29.08
N GLU A 155 20.72 13.46 29.69
CA GLU A 155 20.93 13.63 31.12
C GLU A 155 21.83 14.85 31.36
N PRO A 156 21.26 16.04 31.65
CA PRO A 156 22.05 17.19 32.05
C PRO A 156 22.66 16.96 33.45
N THR A 157 23.96 17.26 33.55
CA THR A 157 24.75 17.14 34.79
C THR A 157 25.48 18.45 35.08
N LEU A 158 25.73 18.72 36.36
CA LEU A 158 26.60 19.85 36.74
C LEU A 158 28.05 19.46 36.47
N SER A 159 28.76 20.32 35.74
CA SER A 159 30.18 20.11 35.41
C SER A 159 31.13 20.92 36.30
N GLY A 160 30.59 21.73 37.19
CA GLY A 160 31.32 22.56 38.13
C GLY A 160 30.39 23.22 39.15
N GLU A 161 30.92 24.18 39.90
CA GLU A 161 30.18 24.92 40.94
C GLU A 161 29.21 25.92 40.31
N VAL A 162 28.03 26.04 40.91
CA VAL A 162 27.07 27.09 40.53
C VAL A 162 27.48 28.37 41.24
N ILE A 163 27.58 29.46 40.47
CA ILE A 163 28.02 30.76 40.96
C ILE A 163 26.82 31.71 40.95
N VAL A 164 26.41 32.16 42.13
CA VAL A 164 25.39 33.22 42.30
C VAL A 164 26.12 34.51 42.66
N LYS A 165 26.08 35.50 41.76
CA LYS A 165 26.81 36.78 41.94
C LYS A 165 26.10 37.91 41.21
N ASP A 166 25.98 39.07 41.87
CA ASP A 166 25.41 40.31 41.32
C ASP A 166 24.02 40.11 40.68
N GLY A 167 23.17 39.30 41.32
CA GLY A 167 21.84 38.99 40.80
C GLY A 167 21.83 38.10 39.56
N SER A 168 22.98 37.50 39.18
CA SER A 168 23.09 36.52 38.09
C SER A 168 23.41 35.13 38.63
N ILE A 169 22.98 34.10 37.89
CA ILE A 169 23.32 32.70 38.21
C ILE A 169 24.05 32.11 37.03
N LYS A 170 25.27 31.60 37.25
CA LYS A 170 26.05 30.83 36.27
C LYS A 170 26.02 29.36 36.64
N ILE A 171 25.51 28.54 35.74
CA ILE A 171 25.34 27.09 35.94
C ILE A 171 26.17 26.36 34.88
N PRO A 172 27.31 25.75 35.24
CA PRO A 172 28.12 24.97 34.31
C PRO A 172 27.46 23.61 34.05
N ILE A 173 26.88 23.43 32.87
CA ILE A 173 26.13 22.23 32.47
C ILE A 173 26.95 21.38 31.50
N ARG A 174 26.93 20.07 31.71
CA ARG A 174 27.39 19.06 30.76
C ARG A 174 26.23 18.14 30.40
N LEU A 175 26.01 17.95 29.11
CA LEU A 175 25.02 16.99 28.64
C LEU A 175 25.67 15.62 28.47
N VAL A 176 24.99 14.59 28.98
CA VAL A 176 25.31 13.18 28.72
C VAL A 176 24.19 12.62 27.86
N PHE A 177 24.54 12.07 26.70
CA PHE A 177 23.64 11.42 25.77
C PHE A 177 23.81 9.91 25.89
N ARG A 178 22.70 9.20 26.07
CA ARG A 178 22.68 7.73 26.06
C ARG A 178 21.73 7.26 24.98
N ASN A 179 22.25 6.51 24.01
CA ASN A 179 21.43 5.91 22.97
C ASN A 179 20.87 4.56 23.44
N THR A 180 19.57 4.53 23.68
CA THR A 180 18.78 3.36 24.09
C THR A 180 18.15 2.62 22.90
N GLY A 181 18.31 3.15 21.68
CA GLY A 181 17.82 2.54 20.45
C GLY A 181 18.76 1.50 19.85
N HIS A 182 18.46 1.09 18.61
CA HIS A 182 19.21 0.02 17.92
C HIS A 182 20.09 0.53 16.77
N ALA A 183 19.92 1.79 16.35
CA ALA A 183 20.79 2.44 15.39
C ALA A 183 21.60 3.56 16.04
N PRO A 184 22.77 3.93 15.50
CA PRO A 184 23.48 5.11 15.94
C PRO A 184 22.70 6.38 15.62
N ALA A 185 22.71 7.33 16.56
CA ALA A 185 22.27 8.70 16.29
C ALA A 185 23.47 9.48 15.74
N ILE A 186 23.34 10.07 14.56
CA ILE A 186 24.40 10.88 13.95
C ILE A 186 23.98 12.36 13.94
N HIS A 187 24.95 13.25 13.77
CA HIS A 187 24.73 14.69 13.83
C HIS A 187 23.96 15.14 15.08
N VAL A 188 24.31 14.60 16.26
CA VAL A 188 23.66 14.98 17.51
C VAL A 188 24.04 16.41 17.86
N VAL A 189 23.04 17.30 17.86
CA VAL A 189 23.19 18.73 18.15
C VAL A 189 22.21 19.14 19.26
N PRO A 190 22.71 19.51 20.45
CA PRO A 190 21.87 20.03 21.52
C PRO A 190 21.60 21.53 21.34
N GLU A 191 20.34 21.93 21.50
CA GLU A 191 19.96 23.31 21.76
C GLU A 191 19.31 23.42 23.13
N MET A 192 19.82 24.31 23.98
CA MET A 192 19.29 24.48 25.34
C MET A 192 19.17 25.96 25.72
N GLN A 193 18.22 26.23 26.61
CA GLN A 193 17.97 27.51 27.23
C GLN A 193 17.76 27.32 28.72
N ILE A 194 18.08 28.35 29.49
CA ILE A 194 17.82 28.40 30.93
C ILE A 194 16.78 29.46 31.20
N ILE A 195 15.78 29.13 32.01
CA ILE A 195 14.71 30.05 32.41
C ILE A 195 14.62 30.12 33.94
N ALA A 196 14.28 31.28 34.47
CA ALA A 196 14.20 31.50 35.92
C ALA A 196 12.93 30.91 36.58
N ASP A 197 11.94 30.54 35.76
CA ASP A 197 10.62 30.12 36.22
C ASP A 197 10.26 28.71 35.72
N ALA A 198 10.41 27.73 36.61
CA ALA A 198 10.08 26.33 36.35
C ALA A 198 8.63 26.11 35.86
N ALA A 199 7.67 26.96 36.25
CA ALA A 199 6.28 26.81 35.82
C ALA A 199 6.12 27.04 34.31
N ARG A 200 7.03 27.79 33.69
CA ARG A 200 7.04 28.10 32.25
C ARG A 200 7.83 27.09 31.42
N ALA A 201 8.48 26.09 32.03
CA ALA A 201 9.37 25.19 31.33
C ALA A 201 8.69 24.44 30.17
N MET A 202 7.45 24.01 30.37
CA MET A 202 6.67 23.32 29.34
C MET A 202 6.31 24.23 28.17
N ASP A 203 5.91 25.47 28.45
CA ASP A 203 5.56 26.45 27.42
C ASP A 203 6.78 26.80 26.57
N VAL A 204 7.93 27.03 27.21
CA VAL A 204 9.20 27.32 26.54
C VAL A 204 9.66 26.15 25.69
N THR A 205 9.48 24.90 26.16
CA THR A 205 9.79 23.71 25.35
C THR A 205 8.99 23.71 24.05
N ARG A 206 7.69 24.01 24.12
CA ARG A 206 6.79 24.07 22.96
C ARG A 206 7.16 25.25 22.03
N GLU A 207 7.55 26.39 22.57
CA GLU A 207 8.00 27.56 21.80
C GLU A 207 9.35 27.33 21.11
N MET A 208 10.25 26.54 21.71
CA MET A 208 11.55 26.21 21.11
C MET A 208 11.43 25.31 19.89
N GLN A 209 10.43 24.41 19.84
CA GLN A 209 10.27 23.45 18.74
C GLN A 209 10.26 24.06 17.33
N PRO A 210 9.40 25.05 17.00
CA PRO A 210 9.40 25.65 15.67
C PRO A 210 10.71 26.37 15.35
N ILE A 211 11.38 26.96 16.34
CA ILE A 211 12.65 27.66 16.18
C ILE A 211 13.77 26.67 15.85
N VAL A 212 13.88 25.59 16.63
CA VAL A 212 14.86 24.52 16.41
C VAL A 212 14.63 23.87 15.05
N ARG A 213 13.37 23.58 14.70
CA ARG A 213 13.00 23.05 13.39
C ARG A 213 13.40 23.99 12.25
N ALA A 214 13.17 25.29 12.38
CA ALA A 214 13.56 26.28 11.37
C ALA A 214 15.08 26.36 11.18
N LYS A 215 15.84 26.38 12.30
CA LYS A 215 17.31 26.34 12.27
C LYS A 215 17.83 25.06 11.62
N GLN A 216 17.21 23.93 11.90
CA GLN A 216 17.58 22.63 11.33
C GLN A 216 17.34 22.58 9.82
N ILE A 217 16.22 23.12 9.33
CA ILE A 217 15.96 23.24 7.89
C ILE A 217 17.02 24.15 7.23
N ALA A 218 17.34 25.28 7.86
CA ALA A 218 18.38 26.18 7.38
C ALA A 218 19.79 25.54 7.40
N PHE A 219 20.05 24.66 8.37
CA PHE A 219 21.27 23.90 8.47
C PHE A 219 21.39 22.87 7.33
N ARG A 220 20.30 22.16 7.00
CA ARG A 220 20.30 21.19 5.88
C ARG A 220 20.58 21.81 4.52
N SER A 221 20.14 23.06 4.32
CA SER A 221 20.34 23.78 3.06
C SER A 221 21.73 24.41 2.95
N HIS A 222 22.54 24.40 4.01
CA HIS A 222 23.93 24.83 3.92
C HIS A 222 24.80 23.75 3.25
N PRO A 223 25.57 24.12 2.20
CA PRO A 223 26.47 23.19 1.51
C PRO A 223 27.67 22.77 2.38
N ASP A 224 28.08 23.58 3.35
CA ASP A 224 29.16 23.28 4.30
C ASP A 224 28.63 22.48 5.50
N ARG A 225 28.24 21.23 5.25
CA ARG A 225 27.72 20.29 6.27
C ARG A 225 28.77 19.76 7.26
N ASP A 226 30.01 20.25 7.20
CA ASP A 226 31.10 19.82 8.08
C ASP A 226 30.98 20.30 9.53
N ILE A 227 29.82 20.86 9.91
CA ILE A 227 29.57 21.26 11.30
C ILE A 227 29.43 20.00 12.16
N ALA A 228 30.36 19.90 13.11
CA ALA A 228 30.66 18.79 13.99
C ALA A 228 29.50 18.35 14.90
N GLY A 229 28.52 17.63 14.35
CA GLY A 229 27.63 16.81 15.15
C GLY A 229 28.33 15.51 15.54
N ARG A 230 28.11 15.02 16.76
CA ARG A 230 28.71 13.76 17.23
C ARG A 230 27.83 12.58 16.87
N ALA A 231 28.43 11.41 16.64
CA ALA A 231 27.71 10.14 16.59
C ALA A 231 27.62 9.51 17.99
N VAL A 232 26.44 9.02 18.37
CA VAL A 232 26.18 8.31 19.63
C VAL A 232 25.64 6.93 19.31
N PHE A 233 26.48 5.91 19.49
CA PHE A 233 26.14 4.52 19.18
C PHE A 233 25.28 3.88 20.29
N PRO A 234 24.48 2.85 19.96
CA PRO A 234 23.71 2.10 20.94
C PRO A 234 24.57 1.62 22.11
N GLY A 235 24.09 1.87 23.34
CA GLY A 235 24.77 1.47 24.58
C GLY A 235 26.03 2.28 24.93
N GLN A 236 26.40 3.29 24.13
CA GLN A 236 27.47 4.22 24.47
C GLN A 236 26.91 5.48 25.11
N ASP A 237 27.61 5.96 26.13
CA ASP A 237 27.42 7.30 26.69
C ASP A 237 28.37 8.26 25.96
N ALA A 238 27.82 9.32 25.38
CA ALA A 238 28.59 10.40 24.79
C ALA A 238 28.33 11.67 25.59
N SER A 239 29.36 12.45 25.88
CA SER A 239 29.19 13.69 26.64
C SER A 239 29.71 14.90 25.88
N ASP A 240 28.95 15.99 25.88
CA ASP A 240 29.36 17.23 25.25
C ASP A 240 30.37 18.01 26.10
N GLN A 241 30.97 19.04 25.50
CA GLN A 241 31.72 20.04 26.24
C GLN A 241 30.81 20.73 27.26
N ALA A 242 31.39 21.09 28.40
CA ALA A 242 30.68 21.86 29.42
C ALA A 242 30.33 23.25 28.87
N VAL A 243 29.07 23.64 28.98
CA VAL A 243 28.58 24.96 28.61
C VAL A 243 28.12 25.69 29.87
N VAL A 244 28.53 26.93 30.03
CA VAL A 244 28.11 27.75 31.17
C VAL A 244 26.84 28.52 30.79
N MET A 245 25.71 28.10 31.36
CA MET A 245 24.43 28.78 31.19
C MET A 245 24.33 29.93 32.19
N THR A 246 23.90 31.10 31.74
CA THR A 246 23.79 32.30 32.60
C THR A 246 22.36 32.81 32.63
N LEU A 247 21.74 32.80 33.80
CA LEU A 247 20.54 33.59 34.08
C LEU A 247 20.96 35.01 34.43
N ARG A 248 20.55 35.98 33.63
CA ARG A 248 20.90 37.39 33.84
C ARG A 248 19.90 38.03 34.81
N PRO A 249 20.27 39.14 35.48
CA PRO A 249 19.37 39.84 36.40
C PRO A 249 18.02 40.21 35.77
N ILE A 250 18.02 40.59 34.49
CA ILE A 250 16.79 40.93 33.75
C ILE A 250 15.81 39.75 33.62
N ASP A 251 16.33 38.52 33.54
CA ASP A 251 15.54 37.31 33.40
C ASP A 251 14.97 36.85 34.76
N ILE A 252 15.61 37.29 35.86
CA ILE A 252 15.25 36.96 37.25
C ILE A 252 14.24 37.97 37.83
N GLY A 253 14.37 39.25 37.48
CA GLY A 253 13.56 40.33 38.04
C GLY A 253 13.88 40.60 39.51
N GLU A 254 12.92 41.10 40.28
CA GLU A 254 13.07 41.42 41.72
C GLU A 254 12.83 40.21 42.64
N ARG A 255 12.93 38.98 42.11
CA ARG A 255 12.63 37.76 42.87
C ARG A 255 13.77 37.45 43.86
N GLU A 256 13.43 37.27 45.14
CA GLU A 256 14.39 36.85 46.17
C GLU A 256 14.91 35.42 45.98
N SER A 257 14.14 34.59 45.26
CA SER A 257 14.51 33.22 44.94
C SER A 257 13.96 32.80 43.59
N VAL A 258 14.66 31.88 42.92
CA VAL A 258 14.29 31.39 41.58
C VAL A 258 14.30 29.88 41.51
N TRP A 259 13.56 29.35 40.54
CA TRP A 259 13.52 27.93 40.20
C TRP A 259 14.06 27.74 38.79
N PRO A 260 15.39 27.70 38.61
CA PRO A 260 15.97 27.55 37.29
C PRO A 260 15.54 26.24 36.66
N ALA A 261 14.98 26.33 35.46
CA ALA A 261 14.72 25.19 34.60
C ALA A 261 15.63 25.28 33.37
N LEU A 262 16.32 24.18 33.10
CA LEU A 262 17.02 23.91 31.85
C LEU A 262 16.00 23.27 30.92
N VAL A 263 15.80 23.89 29.77
CA VAL A 263 14.93 23.36 28.73
C VAL A 263 15.78 23.19 27.49
N GLY A 264 15.70 22.02 26.85
CA GLY A 264 16.46 21.78 25.64
C GLY A 264 15.81 20.79 24.71
N ILE A 265 16.25 20.83 23.46
CA ILE A 265 15.90 19.90 22.39
C ILE A 265 17.20 19.42 21.79
N VAL A 266 17.36 18.11 21.70
CA VAL A 266 18.46 17.47 20.98
C VAL A 266 17.93 17.01 19.64
N THR A 267 18.55 17.48 18.57
CA THR A 267 18.24 17.03 17.21
C THR A 267 19.29 16.03 16.74
N TYR A 268 18.88 15.03 15.98
CA TYR A 268 19.77 14.00 15.46
C TYR A 268 19.17 13.33 14.22
N ASP A 269 20.04 12.67 13.46
CA ASP A 269 19.70 11.91 12.26
C ASP A 269 19.81 10.41 12.54
N SER A 270 18.99 9.65 11.81
CA SER A 270 19.05 8.20 11.79
C SER A 270 19.55 7.75 10.41
N PRO A 271 20.62 6.93 10.34
CA PRO A 271 21.09 6.39 9.06
C PRO A 271 20.17 5.31 8.48
N VAL A 272 19.16 4.85 9.24
CA VAL A 272 18.26 3.75 8.82
C VAL A 272 17.14 4.25 7.92
N ASP A 273 16.58 5.42 8.24
CA ASP A 273 15.37 5.96 7.59
C ASP A 273 15.56 7.38 7.02
N ASP A 274 16.80 7.91 7.03
CA ASP A 274 17.17 9.27 6.59
C ASP A 274 16.29 10.38 7.22
N SER A 275 15.65 10.04 8.35
CA SER A 275 14.69 10.88 9.01
C SER A 275 15.34 11.61 10.20
N HIS A 276 14.75 12.74 10.53
CA HIS A 276 15.17 13.60 11.62
C HIS A 276 14.36 13.31 12.86
N HIS A 277 15.06 13.19 13.97
CA HIS A 277 14.45 12.95 15.26
C HIS A 277 14.82 14.08 16.20
N GLN A 278 13.92 14.32 17.15
CA GLN A 278 14.11 15.30 18.21
C GLN A 278 13.82 14.66 19.55
N THR A 279 14.59 15.02 20.58
CA THR A 279 14.28 14.66 21.96
C THR A 279 14.36 15.87 22.84
N GLY A 280 13.22 16.26 23.40
CA GLY A 280 13.11 17.34 24.37
C GLY A 280 13.46 16.85 25.77
N PHE A 281 14.06 17.72 26.58
CA PHE A 281 14.29 17.48 28.00
C PHE A 281 14.04 18.76 28.81
N VAL A 282 13.59 18.57 30.04
CA VAL A 282 13.47 19.62 31.05
C VAL A 282 14.18 19.11 32.29
N ALA A 283 15.05 19.93 32.88
CA ALA A 283 15.70 19.62 34.14
C ALA A 283 15.69 20.83 35.06
N TYR A 284 15.55 20.58 36.35
CA TYR A 284 15.46 21.62 37.36
C TYR A 284 16.74 21.67 38.16
N VAL A 285 17.26 22.88 38.38
CA VAL A 285 18.38 23.12 39.30
C VAL A 285 17.81 23.57 40.62
N PHE A 286 18.15 22.89 41.70
CA PHE A 286 17.65 23.20 43.03
C PHE A 286 18.73 23.02 44.10
N ASP A 287 18.47 23.64 45.25
CA ASP A 287 19.31 23.58 46.43
C ASP A 287 18.78 22.48 47.38
N PRO A 288 19.47 21.34 47.56
CA PRO A 288 19.04 20.34 48.54
C PRO A 288 19.37 20.83 49.96
N HIS A 289 18.34 20.93 50.81
CA HIS A 289 18.55 21.31 52.20
C HIS A 289 19.14 20.13 53.01
N PRO A 290 20.19 20.31 53.83
CA PRO A 290 20.82 19.20 54.57
C PRO A 290 19.87 18.41 55.46
N SER A 291 18.89 19.09 56.08
CA SER A 291 17.87 18.43 56.92
C SER A 291 16.77 17.72 56.13
N ARG A 292 16.67 17.93 54.82
CA ARG A 292 15.71 17.31 53.92
C ARG A 292 16.38 17.02 52.57
N PRO A 293 17.18 15.95 52.46
CA PRO A 293 18.01 15.69 51.27
C PRO A 293 17.21 15.45 49.99
N HIS A 294 15.91 15.12 50.10
CA HIS A 294 14.97 15.00 48.97
C HIS A 294 14.13 16.26 48.74
N GLY A 295 14.29 17.28 49.60
CA GLY A 295 13.61 18.55 49.45
C GLY A 295 14.22 19.33 48.30
N ARG A 296 13.37 19.78 47.38
CA ARG A 296 13.76 20.73 46.34
C ARG A 296 13.50 22.14 46.87
N TYR A 297 14.51 23.00 46.86
CA TYR A 297 14.37 24.39 47.29
C TYR A 297 14.84 25.34 46.18
N PRO A 298 14.22 26.52 46.06
CA PRO A 298 14.66 27.51 45.08
C PRO A 298 16.03 28.05 45.45
N ILE A 299 16.77 28.51 44.44
CA ILE A 299 18.05 29.18 44.64
C ILE A 299 17.75 30.60 45.14
N LYS A 300 18.28 30.95 46.32
CA LYS A 300 18.14 32.29 46.88
C LYS A 300 19.16 33.24 46.28
N MET A 301 18.74 34.45 45.94
CA MET A 301 19.57 35.45 45.26
C MET A 301 20.39 36.33 46.23
N ASN A 302 19.97 36.44 47.50
CA ASN A 302 20.47 37.45 48.45
C ASN A 302 21.53 36.94 49.46
N GLU A 303 22.04 35.72 49.32
CA GLU A 303 22.95 35.10 50.31
C GLU A 303 24.45 35.44 50.07
N GLY A 304 24.76 36.46 49.27
CA GLY A 304 26.14 36.82 48.89
C GLY A 304 26.70 35.98 47.75
N GLU A 305 28.01 36.08 47.46
CA GLU A 305 28.66 35.22 46.47
C GLU A 305 28.68 33.78 46.98
N ILE A 306 27.72 32.97 46.50
CA ILE A 306 27.66 31.56 46.81
C ILE A 306 28.32 30.80 45.68
N VAL A 307 29.43 30.14 46.02
CA VAL A 307 30.09 29.13 45.20
C VAL A 307 29.95 27.82 45.95
N THR A 308 29.19 26.88 45.39
CA THR A 308 28.92 25.61 46.07
C THR A 308 28.62 24.48 45.09
N ASP A 309 29.08 23.29 45.47
CA ASP A 309 28.80 22.00 44.85
C ASP A 309 27.52 21.35 45.41
N ARG A 310 26.79 22.03 46.31
CA ARG A 310 25.57 21.49 46.94
C ARG A 310 24.42 21.32 45.96
N TYR A 311 24.35 22.13 44.92
CA TYR A 311 23.23 22.10 43.97
C TYR A 311 23.11 20.76 43.26
N ARG A 312 21.87 20.41 42.89
CA ARG A 312 21.55 19.19 42.16
C ARG A 312 20.72 19.52 40.94
N ILE A 313 20.83 18.66 39.94
CA ILE A 313 19.97 18.67 38.76
C ILE A 313 19.09 17.43 38.81
N GLU A 314 17.81 17.62 38.59
CA GLU A 314 16.87 16.53 38.41
C GLU A 314 16.11 16.72 37.10
N THR A 315 16.17 15.69 36.25
CA THR A 315 15.49 15.66 34.97
C THR A 315 14.02 15.32 35.17
N GLY A 316 13.14 16.20 34.74
CA GLY A 316 11.71 15.92 34.64
C GLY A 316 11.44 15.09 33.39
N LEU A 317 10.64 14.03 33.52
CA LEU A 317 10.20 13.25 32.37
C LEU A 317 9.14 14.07 31.61
N ILE A 318 9.46 14.53 30.40
CA ILE A 318 8.44 15.08 29.50
C ILE A 318 7.71 13.90 28.87
N THR A 319 6.59 13.50 29.46
CA THR A 319 5.69 12.52 28.83
C THR A 319 4.87 13.23 27.75
N GLY A 320 5.49 13.45 26.59
CA GLY A 320 4.88 14.15 25.46
C GLY A 320 5.82 14.11 24.27
N ILE A 321 5.88 12.96 23.60
CA ILE A 321 6.60 12.80 22.34
C ILE A 321 5.97 13.77 21.34
N VAL A 322 6.75 14.74 20.89
CA VAL A 322 6.43 15.54 19.72
C VAL A 322 7.15 14.87 18.56
N ASP A 323 6.44 13.96 17.89
CA ASP A 323 6.78 13.45 16.56
C ASP A 323 6.39 14.49 15.49
#